data_AF-A0A2V7I6X5-F1
#
_entry.id   AF-A0A2V7I6X5-F1
#
_cell.length_a   1.000
_cell.length_b   1.000
_cell.length_c   1.000
_cell.angle_alpha   90.00
_cell.angle_beta   90.00
_cell.angle_gamma   90.00
#
_symmetry.space_group_name_H-M   'P 1'
#
loop_
_entity.id
_entity.type
_entity.pdbx_description
1 polymer ?
#
loop_
_entity_poly.entity_id
_entity_poly.type
_entity_poly.pdbx_seq_one_letter_code
_entity_poly.pdbx_strand_id
1 'polypeptide(L)'
;MSVDYLDRLGGWAATTLLDTLPHAVRERACLVIADSLGVTAHGMQAPEMRELVARHLADGRPGRASVIGAGRRTDPASAALLNGTAGTWIDMNEGNLHARGHPGIQVVPLAWALAEQEGQPGRDLLAAFIVGYEVSARIKRASATRLAVHPHGTFGTIGAAVALGRLLGYGPAATREIINVSATLGVAASRRALTTGATVRNVYTGLSGSMGWLAHTLVQSGFTGEPDAVASVYGAIYADRFDPEVAVRGLGEEFLLPRGFIKVHACGRYIHGALDCVETLMARRPLAPESIHAIRVRTYAMAASLGHADVRSEFGARFSLPFAVASLLCHGQSGLDNYDAAAVADPRIQTLARRVAVVEDVDFTRAFPERQPTEVTVVLADGTEMSERADFHRGEAEHPHAPDAVRRKFLDLATPVWGGGRAEALYDRVLDLERVPDVAALAGDAGL
;
A
#
# COMPACT_ATOMS: atom_id res chain seq x y z
N MET A 1 -36.60 -11.99 -0.51
CA MET A 1 -35.96 -10.73 -0.96
C MET A 1 -34.47 -10.95 -0.81
N SER A 2 -33.67 -10.69 -1.87
CA SER A 2 -32.21 -10.74 -1.76
C SER A 2 -31.79 -9.77 -0.66
N VAL A 3 -30.94 -10.20 0.27
CA VAL A 3 -30.38 -9.30 1.30
C VAL A 3 -29.49 -8.29 0.58
N ASP A 4 -29.69 -7.00 0.86
CA ASP A 4 -28.90 -5.92 0.26
C ASP A 4 -27.40 -6.13 0.47
N TYR A 5 -26.58 -5.77 -0.52
CA TYR A 5 -25.16 -6.10 -0.51
C TYR A 5 -24.40 -5.39 0.62
N LEU A 6 -24.82 -4.18 1.01
CA LEU A 6 -24.25 -3.47 2.15
C LEU A 6 -24.64 -4.11 3.49
N ASP A 7 -25.84 -4.71 3.60
CA ASP A 7 -26.21 -5.50 4.79
C ASP A 7 -25.34 -6.75 4.90
N ARG A 8 -25.03 -7.39 3.77
CA ARG A 8 -24.10 -8.52 3.72
C ARG A 8 -22.69 -8.12 4.14
N LEU A 9 -22.15 -7.01 3.60
CA LEU A 9 -20.83 -6.50 3.99
C LEU A 9 -20.78 -6.09 5.46
N GLY A 10 -21.74 -5.29 5.91
CA GLY A 10 -21.81 -4.81 7.30
C GLY A 10 -22.03 -5.95 8.30
N GLY A 11 -22.91 -6.90 7.97
CA GLY A 11 -23.13 -8.10 8.78
C GLY A 11 -21.89 -8.96 8.88
N TRP A 12 -21.23 -9.27 7.76
CA TRP A 12 -20.01 -10.06 7.76
C TRP A 12 -18.89 -9.36 8.55
N ALA A 13 -18.64 -8.08 8.31
CA ALA A 13 -17.58 -7.34 9.00
C ALA A 13 -17.81 -7.25 10.51
N ALA A 14 -19.06 -7.04 10.96
CA ALA A 14 -19.40 -6.96 12.38
C ALA A 14 -19.31 -8.30 13.12
N THR A 15 -19.64 -9.41 12.44
CA THR A 15 -19.86 -10.72 13.10
C THR A 15 -18.76 -11.75 12.85
N THR A 16 -17.81 -11.47 11.95
CA THR A 16 -16.68 -12.37 11.67
C THR A 16 -15.87 -12.64 12.93
N LEU A 17 -15.67 -13.93 13.23
CA LEU A 17 -14.83 -14.39 14.33
C LEU A 17 -13.45 -14.75 13.79
N LEU A 18 -12.39 -14.26 14.45
CA LEU A 18 -11.00 -14.53 14.03
C LEU A 18 -10.72 -16.03 13.88
N ASP A 19 -11.24 -16.84 14.80
CA ASP A 19 -11.01 -18.28 14.87
C ASP A 19 -11.66 -19.03 13.69
N THR A 20 -12.68 -18.45 13.06
CA THR A 20 -13.34 -19.00 11.86
C THR A 20 -12.61 -18.68 10.56
N LEU A 21 -11.65 -17.75 10.59
CA LEU A 21 -10.89 -17.37 9.40
C LEU A 21 -9.83 -18.44 9.07
N PRO A 22 -9.54 -18.69 7.79
CA PRO A 22 -8.44 -19.57 7.40
C PRO A 22 -7.10 -19.09 7.95
N HIS A 23 -6.23 -20.02 8.36
CA HIS A 23 -4.90 -19.72 8.90
C HIS A 23 -4.09 -18.78 7.99
N ALA A 24 -4.08 -19.04 6.68
CA ALA A 24 -3.36 -18.24 5.69
C ALA A 24 -3.82 -16.77 5.65
N VAL A 25 -5.08 -16.47 5.99
CA VAL A 25 -5.59 -15.09 6.10
C VAL A 25 -4.99 -14.41 7.33
N ARG A 26 -4.95 -15.10 8.47
CA ARG A 26 -4.37 -14.57 9.71
C ARG A 26 -2.86 -14.34 9.58
N GLU A 27 -2.12 -15.32 9.05
CA GLU A 27 -0.67 -15.20 8.80
C GLU A 27 -0.36 -14.03 7.85
N ARG A 28 -1.12 -13.93 6.75
CA ARG A 28 -0.94 -12.82 5.82
C ARG A 28 -1.21 -11.49 6.49
N ALA A 29 -2.21 -11.42 7.35
CA ALA A 29 -2.57 -10.18 8.02
C ALA A 29 -1.45 -9.71 8.95
N CYS A 30 -0.85 -10.61 9.73
CA CYS A 30 0.33 -10.32 10.54
C CYS A 30 1.50 -9.80 9.67
N LEU A 31 1.76 -10.44 8.53
CA LEU A 31 2.81 -10.00 7.60
C LEU A 31 2.55 -8.58 7.05
N VAL A 32 1.31 -8.25 6.69
CA VAL A 32 0.96 -6.91 6.17
C VAL A 32 1.04 -5.84 7.26
N ILE A 33 0.69 -6.18 8.51
CA ILE A 33 0.87 -5.29 9.65
C ILE A 33 2.36 -5.03 9.86
N ALA A 34 3.20 -6.08 9.93
CA ALA A 34 4.64 -5.94 10.08
C ALA A 34 5.25 -5.09 8.95
N ASP A 35 4.89 -5.38 7.69
CA ASP A 35 5.30 -4.60 6.52
C ASP A 35 4.97 -3.11 6.69
N SER A 36 3.72 -2.82 7.10
CA SER A 36 3.22 -1.46 7.30
C SER A 36 3.99 -0.72 8.40
N LEU A 37 4.37 -1.40 9.48
CA LEU A 37 5.18 -0.79 10.56
C LEU A 37 6.59 -0.43 10.06
N GLY A 38 7.25 -1.36 9.36
CA GLY A 38 8.62 -1.15 8.86
C GLY A 38 8.70 0.00 7.85
N VAL A 39 7.81 0.01 6.86
CA VAL A 39 7.78 1.10 5.85
C VAL A 39 7.40 2.44 6.46
N THR A 40 6.51 2.46 7.45
CA THR A 40 6.12 3.68 8.17
C THR A 40 7.28 4.24 8.97
N ALA A 41 7.96 3.40 9.77
CA ALA A 41 9.06 3.84 10.61
C ALA A 41 10.21 4.45 9.78
N HIS A 42 10.54 3.81 8.66
CA HIS A 42 11.55 4.32 7.74
C HIS A 42 11.09 5.61 7.05
N GLY A 43 9.86 5.64 6.51
CA GLY A 43 9.30 6.83 5.87
C GLY A 43 9.17 8.04 6.79
N MET A 44 8.97 7.80 8.10
CA MET A 44 8.91 8.84 9.12
C MET A 44 10.24 9.61 9.27
N GLN A 45 11.35 9.03 8.80
CA GLN A 45 12.67 9.67 8.87
C GLN A 45 12.87 10.75 7.81
N ALA A 46 11.94 10.93 6.88
CA ALA A 46 12.00 12.01 5.91
C ALA A 46 11.96 13.39 6.59
N PRO A 47 12.76 14.38 6.14
CA PRO A 47 12.77 15.72 6.72
C PRO A 47 11.37 16.36 6.78
N GLU A 48 10.59 16.21 5.72
CA GLU A 48 9.22 16.74 5.61
C GLU A 48 8.27 16.05 6.59
N MET A 49 8.44 14.75 6.83
CA MET A 49 7.65 14.04 7.84
C MET A 49 7.97 14.51 9.25
N ARG A 50 9.26 14.68 9.58
CA ARG A 50 9.67 15.23 10.89
C ARG A 50 9.08 16.62 11.12
N GLU A 51 9.13 17.48 10.10
CA GLU A 51 8.55 18.82 10.18
C GLU A 51 7.01 18.78 10.29
N LEU A 52 6.35 17.89 9.54
CA LEU A 52 4.90 17.69 9.64
C LEU A 52 4.50 17.24 11.05
N VAL A 53 5.23 16.29 11.64
CA VAL A 53 5.00 15.84 13.03
C VAL A 53 5.16 17.00 14.00
N ALA A 54 6.24 17.78 13.88
CA ALA A 54 6.50 18.92 14.75
C ALA A 54 5.38 19.96 14.70
N ARG A 55 4.93 20.32 13.49
CA ARG A 55 3.85 21.32 13.29
C ARG A 55 2.48 20.80 13.70
N HIS A 56 2.13 19.58 13.30
CA HIS A 56 0.80 19.01 13.56
C HIS A 56 0.53 18.78 15.05
N LEU A 57 1.60 18.56 15.83
CA LEU A 57 1.54 18.33 17.27
C LEU A 57 1.97 19.55 18.11
N ALA A 58 2.16 20.73 17.50
CA ALA A 58 2.67 21.92 18.19
C ALA A 58 1.74 22.39 19.33
N ASP A 59 0.42 22.40 19.08
CA ASP A 59 -0.58 22.85 20.04
C ASP A 59 -0.98 21.78 21.07
N GLY A 60 -0.31 20.62 21.03
CA GLY A 60 -0.61 19.47 21.87
C GLY A 60 -1.84 18.69 21.39
N ARG A 61 -1.72 17.36 21.42
CA ARG A 61 -2.80 16.42 21.11
C ARG A 61 -2.66 15.21 22.01
N PRO A 62 -3.32 15.19 23.18
CA PRO A 62 -3.08 14.15 24.17
C PRO A 62 -3.55 12.79 23.67
N GLY A 63 -2.74 11.77 23.91
CA GLY A 63 -3.04 10.40 23.58
C GLY A 63 -1.81 9.51 23.74
N ARG A 64 -2.04 8.20 23.67
CA ARG A 64 -1.03 7.15 23.88
C ARG A 64 -0.65 6.45 22.58
N ALA A 65 -1.33 6.73 21.47
CA ALA A 65 -1.02 6.14 20.18
C ALA A 65 0.32 6.66 19.66
N SER A 66 1.18 5.75 19.21
CA SER A 66 2.52 6.06 18.74
C SER A 66 2.51 6.66 17.34
N VAL A 67 3.31 7.71 17.15
CA VAL A 67 3.73 8.19 15.84
C VAL A 67 4.95 7.36 15.46
N ILE A 68 4.72 6.30 14.70
CA ILE A 68 5.65 5.19 14.47
C ILE A 68 6.97 5.72 13.88
N GLY A 69 8.08 5.49 14.60
CA GLY A 69 9.42 5.92 14.24
C GLY A 69 9.74 7.38 14.57
N ALA A 70 8.83 8.14 15.20
CA ALA A 70 9.07 9.53 15.59
C ALA A 70 9.39 9.71 17.09
N GLY A 71 9.23 8.68 17.92
CA GLY A 71 9.42 8.79 19.38
C GLY A 71 8.41 9.75 20.04
N ARG A 72 7.21 9.88 19.45
CA ARG A 72 6.13 10.77 19.90
C ARG A 72 4.84 10.00 20.02
N ARG A 73 3.93 10.48 20.88
CA ARG A 73 2.57 9.94 21.05
C ARG A 73 1.53 11.04 20.89
N THR A 74 0.35 10.65 20.43
CA THR A 74 -0.79 11.57 20.17
C THR A 74 -2.12 10.82 20.21
N ASP A 75 -3.23 11.51 19.98
CA ASP A 75 -4.54 10.90 19.73
C ASP A 75 -4.54 9.98 18.47
N PRO A 76 -5.44 8.97 18.42
CA PRO A 76 -5.45 8.01 17.30
C PRO A 76 -5.64 8.61 15.91
N ALA A 77 -6.43 9.69 15.76
CA ALA A 77 -6.69 10.30 14.45
C ALA A 77 -5.43 10.96 13.89
N SER A 78 -4.67 11.66 14.74
CA SER A 78 -3.40 12.28 14.37
C SER A 78 -2.31 11.24 14.12
N ALA A 79 -2.23 10.19 14.95
CA ALA A 79 -1.30 9.08 14.72
C ALA A 79 -1.58 8.41 13.37
N ALA A 80 -2.85 8.13 13.06
CA ALA A 80 -3.25 7.54 11.79
C ALA A 80 -2.89 8.41 10.58
N LEU A 81 -3.09 9.73 10.68
CA LEU A 81 -2.70 10.69 9.62
C LEU A 81 -1.19 10.64 9.36
N LEU A 82 -0.38 10.75 10.42
CA LEU A 82 1.08 10.83 10.32
C LEU A 82 1.67 9.48 9.87
N ASN A 83 1.24 8.38 10.49
CA ASN A 83 1.70 7.03 10.18
C ASN A 83 1.30 6.61 8.76
N GLY A 84 0.04 6.85 8.36
CA GLY A 84 -0.41 6.57 7.01
C GLY A 84 0.33 7.39 5.95
N THR A 85 0.69 8.65 6.26
CA THR A 85 1.48 9.51 5.36
C THR A 85 2.90 8.97 5.20
N ALA A 86 3.59 8.69 6.32
CA ALA A 86 4.94 8.13 6.31
C ALA A 86 4.99 6.77 5.61
N GLY A 87 3.97 5.93 5.80
CA GLY A 87 3.89 4.58 5.26
C GLY A 87 3.97 4.46 3.73
N THR A 88 3.74 5.54 3.00
CA THR A 88 3.85 5.54 1.53
C THR A 88 5.03 6.36 0.99
N TRP A 89 5.86 6.93 1.88
CA TRP A 89 6.95 7.84 1.52
C TRP A 89 7.97 7.19 0.58
N ILE A 90 8.37 5.96 0.88
CA ILE A 90 9.36 5.18 0.13
C ILE A 90 8.75 4.26 -0.93
N ASP A 91 7.41 4.26 -1.06
CA ASP A 91 6.63 3.43 -1.98
C ASP A 91 6.83 1.90 -1.87
N MET A 92 7.29 1.41 -0.71
CA MET A 92 7.54 -0.01 -0.46
C MET A 92 6.40 -0.75 0.25
N ASN A 93 5.30 -0.10 0.60
CA ASN A 93 4.18 -0.73 1.30
C ASN A 93 3.50 -1.82 0.45
N GLU A 94 2.88 -2.80 1.13
CA GLU A 94 1.97 -3.80 0.56
C GLU A 94 1.00 -3.19 -0.46
N GLY A 95 0.64 -3.98 -1.47
CA GLY A 95 -0.51 -3.69 -2.32
C GLY A 95 -1.24 -4.95 -2.76
N ASN A 96 -2.33 -4.76 -3.49
CA ASN A 96 -3.19 -5.84 -3.94
C ASN A 96 -3.66 -5.59 -5.37
N LEU A 97 -3.34 -6.54 -6.26
CA LEU A 97 -3.66 -6.45 -7.68
C LEU A 97 -5.17 -6.37 -7.94
N HIS A 98 -5.96 -7.17 -7.22
CA HIS A 98 -7.42 -7.22 -7.38
C HIS A 98 -8.12 -5.99 -6.79
N ALA A 99 -7.56 -5.41 -5.73
CA ALA A 99 -7.99 -4.11 -5.23
C ALA A 99 -7.40 -2.95 -6.05
N ARG A 100 -6.41 -3.17 -6.93
CA ARG A 100 -5.72 -2.11 -7.69
C ARG A 100 -5.26 -0.94 -6.79
N GLY A 101 -4.68 -1.27 -5.63
CA GLY A 101 -4.32 -0.29 -4.63
C GLY A 101 -3.60 -0.91 -3.43
N HIS A 102 -3.55 -0.15 -2.34
CA HIS A 102 -2.77 -0.47 -1.14
C HIS A 102 -3.69 -0.45 0.10
N PRO A 103 -4.48 -1.52 0.35
CA PRO A 103 -5.44 -1.52 1.44
C PRO A 103 -4.74 -1.60 2.80
N GLY A 104 -3.60 -2.31 2.91
CA GLY A 104 -2.87 -2.49 4.16
C GLY A 104 -2.55 -1.16 4.84
N ILE A 105 -1.78 -0.31 4.17
CA ILE A 105 -1.32 0.97 4.74
C ILE A 105 -2.43 2.01 4.93
N GLN A 106 -3.62 1.79 4.36
CA GLN A 106 -4.76 2.68 4.58
C GLN A 106 -5.60 2.27 5.80
N VAL A 107 -5.52 1.01 6.23
CA VAL A 107 -6.30 0.47 7.37
C VAL A 107 -5.44 0.34 8.63
N VAL A 108 -4.20 -0.18 8.49
CA VAL A 108 -3.29 -0.43 9.63
C VAL A 108 -3.08 0.79 10.52
N PRO A 109 -2.80 2.01 9.99
CA PRO A 109 -2.46 3.15 10.85
C PRO A 109 -3.54 3.49 11.90
N LEU A 110 -4.82 3.47 11.52
CA LEU A 110 -5.91 3.77 12.44
C LEU A 110 -6.23 2.60 13.36
N ALA A 111 -6.27 1.37 12.81
CA ALA A 111 -6.54 0.18 13.61
C ALA A 111 -5.47 -0.01 14.69
N TRP A 112 -4.20 0.13 14.34
CA TRP A 112 -3.08 0.06 15.27
C TRP A 112 -3.18 1.16 16.33
N ALA A 113 -3.33 2.42 15.90
CA ALA A 113 -3.37 3.56 16.81
C ALA A 113 -4.49 3.45 17.86
N LEU A 114 -5.67 2.97 17.44
CA LEU A 114 -6.79 2.76 18.37
C LEU A 114 -6.56 1.54 19.29
N ALA A 115 -6.08 0.42 18.75
CA ALA A 115 -5.77 -0.76 19.56
C ALA A 115 -4.70 -0.45 20.62
N GLU A 116 -3.68 0.33 20.26
CA GLU A 116 -2.64 0.80 21.17
C GLU A 116 -3.20 1.77 22.22
N GLN A 117 -4.03 2.73 21.81
CA GLN A 117 -4.64 3.70 22.72
C GLN A 117 -5.45 3.04 23.84
N GLU A 118 -6.24 2.03 23.47
CA GLU A 118 -7.17 1.33 24.37
C GLU A 118 -6.54 0.09 25.04
N GLY A 119 -5.30 -0.27 24.68
CA GLY A 119 -4.65 -1.49 25.18
C GLY A 119 -5.38 -2.77 24.76
N GLN A 120 -5.92 -2.80 23.55
CA GLN A 120 -6.66 -3.96 23.06
C GLN A 120 -5.73 -5.17 22.81
N PRO A 121 -6.24 -6.40 22.94
CA PRO A 121 -5.55 -7.60 22.52
C PRO A 121 -5.19 -7.59 21.03
N GLY A 122 -4.05 -8.18 20.68
CA GLY A 122 -3.61 -8.28 19.28
C GLY A 122 -4.56 -9.09 18.40
N ARG A 123 -5.31 -10.05 18.97
CA ARG A 123 -6.39 -10.77 18.27
C ARG A 123 -7.51 -9.85 17.77
N ASP A 124 -7.83 -8.79 18.53
CA ASP A 124 -8.92 -7.88 18.16
C ASP A 124 -8.45 -6.89 17.09
N LEU A 125 -7.21 -6.42 17.20
CA LEU A 125 -6.52 -5.68 16.12
C LEU A 125 -6.47 -6.50 14.82
N LEU A 126 -6.10 -7.78 14.93
CA LEU A 126 -6.00 -8.67 13.76
C LEU A 126 -7.36 -8.86 13.08
N ALA A 127 -8.41 -9.13 13.85
CA ALA A 127 -9.77 -9.27 13.33
C ALA A 127 -10.26 -7.97 12.67
N ALA A 128 -10.06 -6.82 13.32
CA ALA A 128 -10.42 -5.50 12.83
C ALA A 128 -9.72 -5.14 11.52
N PHE A 129 -8.41 -5.39 11.46
CA PHE A 129 -7.62 -5.17 10.26
C PHE A 129 -8.13 -6.04 9.10
N ILE A 130 -8.36 -7.34 9.32
CA ILE A 130 -8.82 -8.25 8.26
C ILE A 130 -10.16 -7.79 7.69
N VAL A 131 -11.15 -7.47 8.53
CA VAL A 131 -12.47 -7.06 8.03
C VAL A 131 -12.42 -5.70 7.33
N GLY A 132 -11.64 -4.73 7.85
CA GLY A 132 -11.46 -3.43 7.21
C GLY A 132 -10.73 -3.54 5.86
N TYR A 133 -9.70 -4.38 5.79
CA TYR A 133 -9.00 -4.69 4.55
C TYR A 133 -9.95 -5.31 3.52
N GLU A 134 -10.67 -6.37 3.90
CA GLU A 134 -11.56 -7.08 2.97
C GLU A 134 -12.68 -6.19 2.43
N VAL A 135 -13.38 -5.44 3.30
CA VAL A 135 -14.47 -4.55 2.85
C VAL A 135 -13.95 -3.51 1.87
N SER A 136 -12.85 -2.84 2.19
CA SER A 136 -12.28 -1.80 1.32
C SER A 136 -11.75 -2.37 0.00
N ALA A 137 -11.01 -3.50 0.05
CA ALA A 137 -10.49 -4.18 -1.13
C ALA A 137 -11.62 -4.65 -2.06
N ARG A 138 -12.73 -5.16 -1.49
CA ARG A 138 -13.90 -5.64 -2.24
C ARG A 138 -14.66 -4.51 -2.93
N ILE A 139 -14.90 -3.39 -2.23
CA ILE A 139 -15.49 -2.18 -2.83
C ILE A 139 -14.62 -1.68 -3.99
N LYS A 140 -13.30 -1.71 -3.81
CA LYS A 140 -12.37 -1.27 -4.85
C LYS A 140 -12.24 -2.23 -6.03
N ARG A 141 -12.33 -3.55 -5.79
CA ARG A 141 -12.43 -4.60 -6.82
C ARG A 141 -13.69 -4.41 -7.67
N ALA A 142 -14.80 -4.06 -7.03
CA ALA A 142 -16.10 -3.81 -7.65
C ALA A 142 -16.19 -2.49 -8.43
N SER A 143 -15.22 -1.58 -8.31
CA SER A 143 -15.25 -0.25 -8.95
C SER A 143 -14.24 -0.09 -10.09
N ALA A 144 -14.68 0.50 -11.20
CA ALA A 144 -13.84 0.95 -12.30
C ALA A 144 -13.41 2.42 -12.07
N THR A 145 -12.43 2.63 -11.19
CA THR A 145 -11.94 3.99 -10.84
C THR A 145 -11.43 4.74 -12.06
N ARG A 146 -11.84 6.00 -12.16
CA ARG A 146 -11.40 6.93 -13.21
C ARG A 146 -9.90 7.07 -13.17
N LEU A 147 -9.26 7.04 -14.34
CA LEU A 147 -7.80 7.11 -14.44
C LEU A 147 -7.23 8.38 -13.79
N ALA A 148 -7.94 9.50 -13.89
CA ALA A 148 -7.54 10.78 -13.30
C ALA A 148 -7.52 10.77 -11.76
N VAL A 149 -8.28 9.87 -11.12
CA VAL A 149 -8.40 9.77 -9.67
C VAL A 149 -7.31 8.85 -9.12
N HIS A 150 -6.57 9.36 -8.15
CA HIS A 150 -5.62 8.57 -7.37
C HIS A 150 -6.40 7.70 -6.37
N PRO A 151 -6.09 6.39 -6.26
CA PRO A 151 -6.92 5.48 -5.46
C PRO A 151 -6.72 5.64 -3.95
N HIS A 152 -5.54 6.08 -3.48
CA HIS A 152 -5.31 6.34 -2.05
C HIS A 152 -6.22 7.46 -1.54
N GLY A 153 -6.69 7.34 -0.30
CA GLY A 153 -7.57 8.33 0.32
C GLY A 153 -9.03 8.18 -0.09
N THR A 154 -9.38 7.18 -0.89
CA THR A 154 -10.77 6.87 -1.28
C THR A 154 -11.28 5.66 -0.49
N PHE A 155 -11.20 4.46 -1.05
CA PHE A 155 -11.75 3.22 -0.48
C PHE A 155 -11.10 2.83 0.85
N GLY A 156 -9.85 3.25 1.07
CA GLY A 156 -9.15 3.06 2.33
C GLY A 156 -9.85 3.73 3.52
N THR A 157 -10.55 4.85 3.28
CA THR A 157 -11.34 5.54 4.32
C THR A 157 -12.44 4.65 4.87
N ILE A 158 -13.11 3.88 3.99
CA ILE A 158 -14.12 2.90 4.39
C ILE A 158 -13.48 1.78 5.21
N GLY A 159 -12.35 1.24 4.76
CA GLY A 159 -11.65 0.16 5.46
C GLY A 159 -11.18 0.57 6.86
N ALA A 160 -10.60 1.77 6.99
CA ALA A 160 -10.18 2.32 8.27
C ALA A 160 -11.37 2.50 9.22
N ALA A 161 -12.48 3.06 8.73
CA ALA A 161 -13.68 3.26 9.52
C ALA A 161 -14.32 1.94 9.97
N VAL A 162 -14.36 0.93 9.10
CA VAL A 162 -14.85 -0.42 9.44
C VAL A 162 -13.95 -1.10 10.48
N ALA A 163 -12.62 -1.02 10.34
CA ALA A 163 -11.69 -1.57 11.32
C ALA A 163 -11.87 -0.89 12.69
N LEU A 164 -11.99 0.44 12.71
CA LEU A 164 -12.30 1.20 13.92
C LEU A 164 -13.64 0.75 14.52
N GLY A 165 -14.70 0.67 13.73
CA GLY A 165 -16.02 0.23 14.19
C GLY A 165 -15.95 -1.18 14.79
N ARG A 166 -15.16 -2.07 14.20
CA ARG A 166 -14.93 -3.43 14.72
C ARG A 166 -14.26 -3.42 16.10
N LEU A 167 -13.23 -2.59 16.30
CA LEU A 167 -12.55 -2.42 17.59
C LEU A 167 -13.47 -1.80 18.66
N LEU A 168 -14.42 -0.96 18.26
CA LEU A 168 -15.40 -0.34 19.14
C LEU A 168 -16.69 -1.18 19.30
N GLY A 169 -16.75 -2.39 18.75
CA GLY A 169 -17.88 -3.30 18.94
C GLY A 169 -19.14 -2.93 18.16
N TYR A 170 -19.03 -2.26 17.02
CA TYR A 170 -20.17 -1.93 16.17
C TYR A 170 -20.88 -3.21 15.68
N GLY A 171 -22.21 -3.25 15.88
CA GLY A 171 -23.06 -4.29 15.30
C GLY A 171 -23.30 -4.09 13.79
N PRO A 172 -24.04 -5.01 13.13
CA PRO A 172 -24.28 -4.96 11.69
C PRO A 172 -24.85 -3.63 11.17
N ALA A 173 -25.86 -3.08 11.85
CA ALA A 173 -26.51 -1.83 11.44
C ALA A 173 -25.55 -0.63 11.54
N ALA A 174 -24.82 -0.51 12.66
CA ALA A 174 -23.83 0.54 12.83
C ALA A 174 -22.64 0.41 11.86
N THR A 175 -22.27 -0.83 11.51
CA THR A 175 -21.23 -1.11 10.51
C THR A 175 -21.68 -0.74 9.10
N ARG A 176 -22.94 -1.01 8.74
CA ARG A 176 -23.52 -0.49 7.49
C ARG A 176 -23.50 1.05 7.48
N GLU A 177 -23.92 1.67 8.57
CA GLU A 177 -24.00 3.13 8.66
C GLU A 177 -22.62 3.79 8.49
N ILE A 178 -21.60 3.26 9.18
CA ILE A 178 -20.24 3.80 9.06
C ILE A 178 -19.65 3.55 7.67
N ILE A 179 -20.02 2.49 6.96
CA ILE A 179 -19.66 2.30 5.55
C ILE A 179 -20.25 3.43 4.70
N ASN A 180 -21.53 3.76 4.86
CA ASN A 180 -22.18 4.83 4.08
C ASN A 180 -21.58 6.21 4.40
N VAL A 181 -21.41 6.54 5.68
CA VAL A 181 -20.81 7.83 6.08
C VAL A 181 -19.37 7.93 5.57
N SER A 182 -18.55 6.90 5.76
CA SER A 182 -17.13 6.96 5.34
C SER A 182 -16.95 6.97 3.82
N ALA A 183 -17.89 6.42 3.04
CA ALA A 183 -17.81 6.41 1.58
C ALA A 183 -17.74 7.83 0.97
N THR A 184 -18.37 8.83 1.60
CA THR A 184 -18.41 10.22 1.10
C THR A 184 -17.24 11.08 1.59
N LEU A 185 -16.47 10.61 2.58
CA LEU A 185 -15.37 11.37 3.18
C LEU A 185 -14.02 11.13 2.49
N GLY A 186 -14.00 10.33 1.41
CA GLY A 186 -12.80 10.13 0.61
C GLY A 186 -12.37 11.40 -0.15
N VAL A 187 -11.11 11.43 -0.58
CA VAL A 187 -10.57 12.53 -1.39
C VAL A 187 -10.38 12.09 -2.84
N ALA A 188 -11.03 12.80 -3.77
CA ALA A 188 -10.78 12.65 -5.21
C ALA A 188 -9.47 13.36 -5.61
N ALA A 189 -8.34 12.77 -5.27
CA ALA A 189 -7.04 13.35 -5.56
C ALA A 189 -6.57 13.08 -7.00
N SER A 190 -5.72 13.96 -7.55
CA SER A 190 -5.19 13.83 -8.91
C SER A 190 -4.07 12.79 -8.98
N ARG A 191 -4.17 11.85 -9.94
CA ARG A 191 -3.09 10.90 -10.24
C ARG A 191 -1.82 11.58 -10.77
N ARG A 192 -1.92 12.80 -11.31
CA ARG A 192 -0.76 13.55 -11.83
C ARG A 192 0.31 13.81 -10.79
N ALA A 193 -0.03 13.78 -9.49
CA ALA A 193 0.93 13.91 -8.40
C ALA A 193 2.07 12.88 -8.49
N LEU A 194 1.82 11.69 -9.05
CA LEU A 194 2.85 10.67 -9.27
C LEU A 194 3.89 11.13 -10.28
N THR A 195 3.45 11.55 -11.47
CA THR A 195 4.33 11.91 -12.59
C THR A 195 4.97 13.28 -12.42
N THR A 196 4.38 14.18 -11.62
CA THR A 196 5.00 15.47 -11.28
C THR A 196 5.94 15.38 -10.09
N GLY A 197 6.07 14.20 -9.46
CA GLY A 197 6.89 14.03 -8.26
C GLY A 197 6.37 14.82 -7.05
N ALA A 198 5.06 15.06 -6.97
CA ALA A 198 4.47 15.85 -5.89
C ALA A 198 4.23 14.99 -4.64
N THR A 199 4.95 15.30 -3.56
CA THR A 199 4.94 14.54 -2.29
C THR A 199 3.60 14.55 -1.56
N VAL A 200 2.69 15.47 -1.90
CA VAL A 200 1.31 15.48 -1.37
C VAL A 200 0.58 14.15 -1.57
N ARG A 201 0.98 13.35 -2.57
CA ARG A 201 0.45 11.99 -2.78
C ARG A 201 0.53 11.13 -1.53
N ASN A 202 1.58 11.29 -0.73
CA ASN A 202 1.80 10.48 0.46
C ASN A 202 0.72 10.73 1.52
N VAL A 203 0.16 11.94 1.58
CA VAL A 203 -0.83 12.32 2.59
C VAL A 203 -2.15 11.56 2.42
N TYR A 204 -2.47 11.09 1.22
CA TYR A 204 -3.77 10.50 0.91
C TYR A 204 -4.07 9.24 1.74
N THR A 205 -3.05 8.41 2.03
CA THR A 205 -3.23 7.24 2.89
C THR A 205 -3.37 7.60 4.36
N GLY A 206 -2.73 8.67 4.82
CA GLY A 206 -2.97 9.25 6.14
C GLY A 206 -4.41 9.77 6.30
N LEU A 207 -4.94 10.39 5.24
CA LEU A 207 -6.32 10.88 5.23
C LEU A 207 -7.35 9.76 5.37
N SER A 208 -7.08 8.54 4.88
CA SER A 208 -7.98 7.41 5.11
C SER A 208 -8.21 7.14 6.59
N GLY A 209 -7.15 7.17 7.39
CA GLY A 209 -7.26 7.00 8.84
C GLY A 209 -7.97 8.15 9.53
N SER A 210 -7.59 9.40 9.25
CA SER A 210 -8.20 10.56 9.91
C SER A 210 -9.67 10.76 9.52
N MET A 211 -10.03 10.51 8.26
CA MET A 211 -11.42 10.55 7.81
C MET A 211 -12.23 9.36 8.31
N GLY A 212 -11.61 8.19 8.50
CA GLY A 212 -12.26 7.05 9.17
C GLY A 212 -12.62 7.35 10.63
N TRP A 213 -11.73 8.03 11.37
CA TRP A 213 -12.04 8.55 12.71
C TRP A 213 -13.16 9.60 12.68
N LEU A 214 -13.12 10.54 11.74
CA LEU A 214 -14.18 11.53 11.58
C LEU A 214 -15.54 10.87 11.29
N ALA A 215 -15.57 9.84 10.44
CA ALA A 215 -16.78 9.07 10.14
C ALA A 215 -17.41 8.50 11.42
N HIS A 216 -16.58 7.93 12.31
CA HIS A 216 -17.03 7.46 13.62
C HIS A 216 -17.64 8.58 14.47
N THR A 217 -16.94 9.71 14.60
CA THR A 217 -17.44 10.87 15.37
C THR A 217 -18.79 11.35 14.83
N LEU A 218 -18.95 11.38 13.50
CA LEU A 218 -20.20 11.79 12.84
C LEU A 218 -21.33 10.80 13.14
N VAL A 219 -21.10 9.50 12.99
CA VAL A 219 -22.08 8.45 13.31
C VAL A 219 -22.49 8.51 14.79
N GLN A 220 -21.54 8.65 15.71
CA GLN A 220 -21.83 8.79 17.15
C GLN A 220 -22.59 10.09 17.47
N SER A 221 -22.44 11.12 16.64
CA SER A 221 -23.18 12.38 16.75
C SER A 221 -24.57 12.33 16.09
N GLY A 222 -25.00 11.19 15.58
CA GLY A 222 -26.32 11.01 14.94
C GLY A 222 -26.37 11.46 13.47
N PHE A 223 -25.22 11.73 12.83
CA PHE A 223 -25.18 11.95 11.39
C PHE A 223 -25.35 10.62 10.67
N THR A 224 -26.08 10.65 9.56
CA THR A 224 -26.31 9.48 8.71
C THR A 224 -25.71 9.68 7.32
N GLY A 225 -25.33 8.58 6.69
CA GLY A 225 -24.89 8.55 5.29
C GLY A 225 -26.08 8.48 4.33
N GLU A 226 -25.81 8.77 3.06
CA GLU A 226 -26.76 8.47 1.98
C GLU A 226 -27.03 6.95 1.94
N PRO A 227 -28.29 6.51 1.75
CA PRO A 227 -28.57 5.12 1.45
C PRO A 227 -27.78 4.65 0.23
N ASP A 228 -26.90 3.68 0.42
CA ASP A 228 -26.01 3.17 -0.63
C ASP A 228 -25.03 4.23 -1.20
N ALA A 229 -24.43 5.02 -0.29
CA ALA A 229 -23.40 5.99 -0.64
C ALA A 229 -22.21 5.37 -1.41
N VAL A 230 -21.94 4.08 -1.21
CA VAL A 230 -20.90 3.36 -1.95
C VAL A 230 -21.23 3.33 -3.45
N ALA A 231 -22.45 2.97 -3.84
CA ALA A 231 -22.83 2.98 -5.25
C ALA A 231 -22.84 4.41 -5.82
N SER A 232 -23.34 5.41 -5.08
CA SER A 232 -23.33 6.80 -5.54
C SER A 232 -21.91 7.33 -5.76
N VAL A 233 -21.00 7.13 -4.79
CA VAL A 233 -19.64 7.67 -4.86
C VAL A 233 -18.73 6.84 -5.78
N TYR A 234 -18.72 5.51 -5.64
CA TYR A 234 -17.87 4.61 -6.43
C TYR A 234 -18.50 4.15 -7.74
N GLY A 235 -19.74 4.54 -8.03
CA GLY A 235 -20.38 4.35 -9.33
C GLY A 235 -20.44 5.61 -10.19
N ALA A 236 -20.37 6.80 -9.57
CA ALA A 236 -20.55 8.06 -10.31
C ALA A 236 -19.50 9.15 -10.06
N ILE A 237 -18.76 9.16 -8.95
CA ILE A 237 -17.81 10.26 -8.60
C ILE A 237 -16.33 9.84 -8.74
N TYR A 238 -15.93 8.74 -8.11
CA TYR A 238 -14.54 8.26 -8.20
C TYR A 238 -14.33 7.26 -9.34
N ALA A 239 -15.40 6.69 -9.85
CA ALA A 239 -15.37 5.59 -10.79
C ALA A 239 -16.45 5.75 -11.86
N ASP A 240 -16.24 5.11 -13.01
CA ASP A 240 -17.18 5.08 -14.13
C ASP A 240 -18.22 3.96 -13.98
N ARG A 241 -17.95 2.99 -13.11
CA ARG A 241 -18.85 1.86 -12.83
C ARG A 241 -18.59 1.30 -11.44
N PHE A 242 -19.65 0.87 -10.78
CA PHE A 242 -19.62 0.01 -9.60
C PHE A 242 -20.52 -1.21 -9.81
N ASP A 243 -20.08 -2.38 -9.38
CA ASP A 243 -20.85 -3.63 -9.44
C ASP A 243 -21.04 -4.19 -8.01
N PRO A 244 -22.22 -4.00 -7.38
CA PRO A 244 -22.49 -4.47 -6.03
C PRO A 244 -22.27 -5.97 -5.84
N GLU A 245 -22.60 -6.80 -6.84
CA GLU A 245 -22.45 -8.25 -6.74
C GLU A 245 -20.98 -8.67 -6.72
N VAL A 246 -20.09 -7.93 -7.41
CA VAL A 246 -18.63 -8.15 -7.32
C VAL A 246 -18.10 -7.84 -5.91
N ALA A 247 -18.69 -6.88 -5.20
CA ALA A 247 -18.25 -6.51 -3.85
C ALA A 247 -18.50 -7.66 -2.85
N VAL A 248 -19.62 -8.37 -2.99
CA VAL A 248 -20.03 -9.46 -2.09
C VAL A 248 -19.77 -10.87 -2.63
N ARG A 249 -19.22 -11.00 -3.85
CA ARG A 249 -18.84 -12.30 -4.43
C ARG A 249 -17.87 -13.04 -3.53
N GLY A 250 -18.23 -14.27 -3.15
CA GLY A 250 -17.44 -15.11 -2.26
C GLY A 250 -17.16 -14.50 -0.88
N LEU A 251 -18.05 -13.62 -0.36
CA LEU A 251 -17.85 -13.00 0.95
C LEU A 251 -17.88 -14.07 2.06
N GLY A 252 -16.81 -14.12 2.86
CA GLY A 252 -16.62 -15.14 3.91
C GLY A 252 -16.00 -16.46 3.44
N GLU A 253 -15.82 -16.63 2.12
CA GLU A 253 -15.26 -17.86 1.53
C GLU A 253 -13.96 -17.58 0.74
N GLU A 254 -13.98 -16.55 -0.10
CA GLU A 254 -12.81 -15.99 -0.79
C GLU A 254 -12.23 -14.84 0.05
N PHE A 255 -10.91 -14.73 0.13
CA PHE A 255 -10.25 -13.59 0.78
C PHE A 255 -9.29 -12.93 -0.19
N LEU A 256 -9.36 -11.60 -0.29
CA LEU A 256 -8.46 -10.80 -1.11
C LEU A 256 -7.12 -10.55 -0.43
N LEU A 257 -7.07 -10.50 0.90
CA LEU A 257 -5.85 -10.23 1.67
C LEU A 257 -4.69 -11.20 1.34
N PRO A 258 -4.87 -12.55 1.32
CA PRO A 258 -3.84 -13.49 0.88
C PRO A 258 -3.36 -13.29 -0.57
N ARG A 259 -4.15 -12.61 -1.40
CA ARG A 259 -3.84 -12.35 -2.81
C ARG A 259 -3.03 -11.07 -3.04
N GLY A 260 -2.67 -10.34 -1.98
CA GLY A 260 -1.81 -9.17 -2.07
C GLY A 260 -0.34 -9.51 -2.31
N PHE A 261 0.46 -8.50 -2.62
CA PHE A 261 1.91 -8.57 -2.79
C PHE A 261 2.66 -7.70 -1.78
N ILE A 262 3.89 -8.09 -1.45
CA ILE A 262 4.84 -7.24 -0.70
C ILE A 262 5.90 -6.75 -1.67
N LYS A 263 6.13 -5.44 -1.71
CA LYS A 263 7.15 -4.84 -2.58
C LYS A 263 8.54 -4.96 -1.98
N VAL A 264 9.50 -5.47 -2.74
CA VAL A 264 10.94 -5.39 -2.40
C VAL A 264 11.67 -4.29 -3.17
N HIS A 265 11.14 -3.88 -4.33
CA HIS A 265 11.63 -2.74 -5.10
C HIS A 265 11.02 -1.44 -4.56
N ALA A 266 11.85 -0.39 -4.36
CA ALA A 266 11.43 0.88 -3.77
C ALA A 266 10.72 1.85 -4.76
N CYS A 267 9.79 1.32 -5.56
CA CYS A 267 9.11 2.06 -6.61
C CYS A 267 7.67 1.60 -6.86
N GLY A 268 6.98 2.34 -7.73
CA GLY A 268 5.62 2.05 -8.17
C GLY A 268 5.48 0.61 -8.69
N ARG A 269 4.40 -0.09 -8.28
CA ARG A 269 4.22 -1.52 -8.58
C ARG A 269 4.29 -1.84 -10.08
N TYR A 270 3.75 -0.97 -10.92
CA TYR A 270 3.70 -1.21 -12.37
C TYR A 270 5.09 -1.24 -13.04
N ILE A 271 6.14 -0.82 -12.35
CA ILE A 271 7.53 -0.86 -12.82
C ILE A 271 8.16 -2.24 -12.56
N HIS A 272 7.63 -3.01 -11.60
CA HIS A 272 8.31 -4.19 -11.05
C HIS A 272 8.54 -5.28 -12.10
N GLY A 273 7.59 -5.52 -13.01
CA GLY A 273 7.75 -6.51 -14.07
C GLY A 273 8.97 -6.26 -14.97
N ALA A 274 9.29 -4.98 -15.23
CA ALA A 274 10.48 -4.63 -16.00
C ALA A 274 11.76 -4.88 -15.20
N LEU A 275 11.77 -4.56 -13.90
CA LEU A 275 12.91 -4.83 -13.01
C LEU A 275 13.16 -6.33 -12.89
N ASP A 276 12.12 -7.14 -12.68
CA ASP A 276 12.24 -8.59 -12.57
C ASP A 276 12.81 -9.24 -13.85
N CYS A 277 12.39 -8.73 -15.03
CA CYS A 277 12.95 -9.15 -16.32
C CYS A 277 14.43 -8.77 -16.44
N VAL A 278 14.79 -7.52 -16.08
CA VAL A 278 16.18 -7.04 -16.14
C VAL A 278 17.08 -7.81 -15.18
N GLU A 279 16.65 -8.07 -13.95
CA GLU A 279 17.40 -8.92 -13.00
C GLU A 279 17.64 -10.32 -13.55
N THR A 280 16.64 -10.90 -14.21
CA THR A 280 16.76 -12.22 -14.85
C THR A 280 17.77 -12.19 -16.00
N LEU A 281 17.81 -11.13 -16.79
CA LEU A 281 18.81 -10.94 -17.84
C LEU A 281 20.21 -10.75 -17.25
N MET A 282 20.36 -9.94 -16.20
CA MET A 282 21.64 -9.72 -15.49
C MET A 282 22.19 -11.01 -14.88
N ALA A 283 21.32 -11.88 -14.36
CA ALA A 283 21.71 -13.20 -13.84
C ALA A 283 22.22 -14.15 -14.94
N ARG A 284 21.74 -14.01 -16.18
CA ARG A 284 22.22 -14.79 -17.34
C ARG A 284 23.52 -14.25 -17.91
N ARG A 285 23.68 -12.91 -17.97
CA ARG A 285 24.88 -12.23 -18.45
C ARG A 285 25.04 -10.90 -17.72
N PRO A 286 26.21 -10.60 -17.12
CA PRO A 286 26.49 -9.27 -16.60
C PRO A 286 26.31 -8.20 -17.69
N LEU A 287 25.47 -7.20 -17.41
CA LEU A 287 25.17 -6.10 -18.33
C LEU A 287 25.86 -4.83 -17.83
N ALA A 288 26.99 -4.46 -18.45
CA ALA A 288 27.65 -3.19 -18.15
C ALA A 288 26.82 -2.03 -18.74
N PRO A 289 26.43 -1.00 -17.96
CA PRO A 289 25.62 0.12 -18.45
C PRO A 289 26.14 0.77 -19.74
N GLU A 290 27.46 0.88 -19.86
CA GLU A 290 28.15 1.51 -21.00
C GLU A 290 28.00 0.70 -22.29
N SER A 291 27.80 -0.61 -22.17
CA SER A 291 27.63 -1.53 -23.30
C SER A 291 26.21 -1.55 -23.87
N ILE A 292 25.24 -0.93 -23.20
CA ILE A 292 23.83 -0.96 -23.58
C ILE A 292 23.53 0.12 -24.60
N HIS A 293 23.15 -0.30 -25.80
CA HIS A 293 22.73 0.60 -26.87
C HIS A 293 21.30 1.10 -26.68
N ALA A 294 20.36 0.18 -26.42
CA ALA A 294 18.94 0.50 -26.22
C ALA A 294 18.24 -0.52 -25.31
N ILE A 295 17.16 -0.11 -24.67
CA ILE A 295 16.26 -1.00 -23.93
C ILE A 295 14.84 -0.74 -24.41
N ARG A 296 14.11 -1.79 -24.77
CA ARG A 296 12.71 -1.72 -25.18
C ARG A 296 11.86 -2.45 -24.14
N VAL A 297 10.81 -1.81 -23.66
CA VAL A 297 9.86 -2.36 -22.68
C VAL A 297 8.47 -2.34 -23.30
N ARG A 298 7.91 -3.51 -23.58
CA ARG A 298 6.51 -3.68 -23.99
C ARG A 298 5.69 -4.10 -22.77
N THR A 299 4.65 -3.35 -22.44
CA THR A 299 3.87 -3.55 -21.21
C THR A 299 2.42 -3.04 -21.36
N TYR A 300 1.59 -3.22 -20.34
CA TYR A 300 0.20 -2.75 -20.32
C TYR A 300 0.09 -1.24 -20.06
N ALA A 301 -1.04 -0.62 -20.43
CA ALA A 301 -1.27 0.83 -20.40
C ALA A 301 -0.85 1.51 -19.09
N MET A 302 -1.17 0.90 -17.94
CA MET A 302 -0.86 1.47 -16.63
C MET A 302 0.66 1.55 -16.36
N ALA A 303 1.43 0.53 -16.74
CA ALA A 303 2.88 0.55 -16.67
C ALA A 303 3.49 1.49 -17.72
N ALA A 304 2.95 1.49 -18.94
CA ALA A 304 3.38 2.40 -20.01
C ALA A 304 3.19 3.88 -19.64
N SER A 305 2.17 4.20 -18.84
CA SER A 305 1.97 5.57 -18.33
C SER A 305 3.12 6.10 -17.45
N LEU A 306 4.01 5.22 -16.97
CA LEU A 306 5.21 5.56 -16.21
C LEU A 306 6.48 5.65 -17.10
N GLY A 307 6.32 5.71 -18.41
CA GLY A 307 7.40 5.74 -19.42
C GLY A 307 8.16 7.07 -19.56
N HIS A 308 8.10 7.98 -18.58
CA HIS A 308 8.80 9.27 -18.65
C HIS A 308 10.24 9.13 -18.16
N ALA A 309 11.21 9.67 -18.90
CA ALA A 309 12.63 9.60 -18.55
C ALA A 309 13.18 10.89 -17.90
N ASP A 310 12.47 12.02 -17.99
CA ASP A 310 12.87 13.29 -17.35
C ASP A 310 12.52 13.24 -15.86
N VAL A 311 13.47 12.78 -15.04
CA VAL A 311 13.34 12.65 -13.59
C VAL A 311 14.25 13.68 -12.92
N ARG A 312 13.65 14.52 -12.07
CA ARG A 312 14.34 15.63 -11.38
C ARG A 312 14.14 15.64 -9.87
N SER A 313 13.37 14.71 -9.33
CA SER A 313 13.12 14.60 -7.89
C SER A 313 13.17 13.15 -7.45
N GLU A 314 13.58 12.94 -6.19
CA GLU A 314 13.65 11.61 -5.55
C GLU A 314 12.28 10.91 -5.61
N PHE A 315 11.21 11.64 -5.31
CA PHE A 315 9.88 11.08 -5.32
C PHE A 315 9.40 10.73 -6.72
N GLY A 316 9.65 11.61 -7.71
CA GLY A 316 9.29 11.34 -9.11
C GLY A 316 10.04 10.15 -9.69
N ALA A 317 11.29 9.92 -9.25
CA ALA A 317 12.11 8.79 -9.68
C ALA A 317 11.44 7.44 -9.40
N ARG A 318 10.70 7.32 -8.29
CA ARG A 318 9.96 6.11 -7.90
C ARG A 318 8.79 5.78 -8.85
N PHE A 319 8.42 6.71 -9.73
CA PHE A 319 7.33 6.57 -10.69
C PHE A 319 7.79 6.65 -12.14
N SER A 320 9.09 6.51 -12.40
CA SER A 320 9.65 6.44 -13.75
C SER A 320 10.20 5.03 -14.02
N LEU A 321 9.56 4.31 -14.95
CA LEU A 321 10.04 3.00 -15.39
C LEU A 321 11.44 3.11 -16.04
N PRO A 322 11.70 4.07 -16.97
CA PRO A 322 13.02 4.27 -17.54
C PRO A 322 14.12 4.48 -16.49
N PHE A 323 13.87 5.33 -15.50
CA PHE A 323 14.84 5.64 -14.46
C PHE A 323 15.10 4.44 -13.56
N ALA A 324 14.05 3.71 -13.14
CA ALA A 324 14.21 2.53 -12.30
C ALA A 324 15.02 1.42 -12.98
N VAL A 325 14.77 1.15 -14.26
CA VAL A 325 15.56 0.18 -15.05
C VAL A 325 17.02 0.62 -15.16
N ALA A 326 17.27 1.89 -15.47
CA ALA A 326 18.63 2.42 -15.57
C ALA A 326 19.37 2.38 -14.23
N SER A 327 18.69 2.75 -13.14
CA SER A 327 19.23 2.74 -11.78
C SER A 327 19.58 1.32 -11.34
N LEU A 328 18.71 0.33 -11.62
CA LEU A 328 19.01 -1.09 -11.39
C LEU A 328 20.28 -1.53 -12.11
N LEU A 329 20.44 -1.19 -13.39
CA LEU A 329 21.61 -1.58 -14.17
C LEU A 329 22.90 -0.91 -13.66
N CYS A 330 22.83 0.34 -13.19
CA CYS A 330 23.98 1.05 -12.66
C CYS A 330 24.40 0.59 -11.26
N HIS A 331 23.46 0.23 -10.39
CA HIS A 331 23.74 -0.16 -9.01
C HIS A 331 23.81 -1.68 -8.79
N GLY A 332 23.25 -2.48 -9.69
CA GLY A 332 23.12 -3.93 -9.53
C GLY A 332 22.05 -4.37 -8.53
N GLN A 333 21.28 -3.43 -7.98
CA GLN A 333 20.17 -3.65 -7.05
C GLN A 333 19.07 -2.60 -7.27
N SER A 334 17.91 -2.75 -6.64
CA SER A 334 16.68 -1.94 -6.82
C SER A 334 16.12 -1.36 -5.51
N GLY A 335 16.99 -1.25 -4.49
CA GLY A 335 16.66 -0.82 -3.13
C GLY A 335 16.41 0.68 -2.99
N LEU A 336 16.51 1.20 -1.77
CA LEU A 336 16.22 2.61 -1.46
C LEU A 336 17.20 3.58 -2.10
N ASP A 337 18.50 3.23 -2.09
CA ASP A 337 19.61 4.03 -2.60
C ASP A 337 19.49 4.33 -4.11
N ASN A 338 18.62 3.61 -4.81
CA ASN A 338 18.38 3.79 -6.24
C ASN A 338 17.62 5.07 -6.60
N TYR A 339 17.11 5.81 -5.62
CA TYR A 339 16.16 6.90 -5.83
C TYR A 339 16.45 8.14 -4.99
N ASP A 340 17.59 8.19 -4.28
CA ASP A 340 18.00 9.37 -3.52
C ASP A 340 18.53 10.50 -4.44
N ALA A 341 18.87 11.65 -3.85
CA ALA A 341 19.41 12.78 -4.61
C ALA A 341 20.67 12.43 -5.42
N ALA A 342 21.51 11.52 -4.93
CA ALA A 342 22.74 11.12 -5.62
C ALA A 342 22.41 10.30 -6.87
N ALA A 343 21.51 9.33 -6.76
CA ALA A 343 21.03 8.53 -7.88
C ALA A 343 20.31 9.39 -8.92
N VAL A 344 19.46 10.33 -8.48
CA VAL A 344 18.76 11.27 -9.38
C VAL A 344 19.75 12.17 -10.13
N ALA A 345 20.84 12.58 -9.49
CA ALA A 345 21.87 13.41 -10.11
C ALA A 345 22.89 12.63 -10.97
N ASP A 346 22.93 11.29 -10.91
CA ASP A 346 23.95 10.49 -11.61
C ASP A 346 23.77 10.57 -13.14
N PRO A 347 24.75 11.15 -13.87
CA PRO A 347 24.67 11.30 -15.33
C PRO A 347 24.62 9.97 -16.08
N ARG A 348 25.16 8.88 -15.50
CA ARG A 348 25.10 7.53 -16.08
C ARG A 348 23.67 7.02 -16.09
N ILE A 349 22.97 7.12 -14.96
CA ILE A 349 21.56 6.72 -14.82
C ILE A 349 20.70 7.57 -15.75
N GLN A 350 20.87 8.90 -15.71
CA GLN A 350 20.12 9.83 -16.57
C GLN A 350 20.31 9.55 -18.06
N THR A 351 21.53 9.21 -18.48
CA THR A 351 21.83 8.87 -19.88
C THR A 351 21.24 7.54 -20.29
N LEU A 352 21.33 6.51 -19.45
CA LEU A 352 20.77 5.20 -19.73
C LEU A 352 19.23 5.22 -19.71
N ALA A 353 18.62 5.98 -18.81
CA ALA A 353 17.15 6.14 -18.75
C ALA A 353 16.59 6.67 -20.07
N ARG A 354 17.28 7.60 -20.73
CA ARG A 354 16.89 8.10 -22.07
C ARG A 354 16.96 7.06 -23.19
N ARG A 355 17.63 5.92 -22.96
CA ARG A 355 17.72 4.79 -23.91
C ARG A 355 16.63 3.74 -23.65
N VAL A 356 15.81 3.90 -22.61
CA VAL A 356 14.68 3.01 -22.31
C VAL A 356 13.42 3.53 -22.97
N ALA A 357 12.94 2.82 -24.00
CA ALA A 357 11.67 3.09 -24.64
C ALA A 357 10.59 2.20 -24.04
N VAL A 358 9.49 2.79 -23.56
CA VAL A 358 8.34 2.07 -22.99
C VAL A 358 7.15 2.23 -23.91
N VAL A 359 6.54 1.11 -24.31
CA VAL A 359 5.45 1.07 -25.27
C VAL A 359 4.31 0.23 -24.70
N GLU A 360 3.08 0.76 -24.83
CA GLU A 360 1.87 -0.01 -24.54
C GLU A 360 1.68 -1.11 -25.60
N ASP A 361 1.41 -2.32 -25.15
CA ASP A 361 0.85 -3.39 -25.96
C ASP A 361 -0.63 -3.60 -25.59
N VAL A 362 -1.51 -3.53 -26.59
CA VAL A 362 -2.97 -3.56 -26.38
C VAL A 362 -3.44 -4.92 -25.87
N ASP A 363 -2.80 -6.01 -26.28
CA ASP A 363 -3.17 -7.34 -25.79
C ASP A 363 -2.67 -7.54 -24.35
N PHE A 364 -1.57 -6.89 -23.98
CA PHE A 364 -1.10 -6.83 -22.60
C PHE A 364 -2.06 -6.01 -21.73
N THR A 365 -2.55 -4.87 -22.23
CA THR A 365 -3.60 -4.08 -21.57
C THR A 365 -4.88 -4.87 -21.36
N ARG A 366 -5.33 -5.65 -22.35
CA ARG A 366 -6.52 -6.51 -22.23
C ARG A 366 -6.39 -7.62 -21.20
N ALA A 367 -5.15 -8.08 -20.95
CA ALA A 367 -4.89 -9.11 -19.95
C ALA A 367 -4.87 -8.58 -18.50
N PHE A 368 -4.80 -7.26 -18.31
CA PHE A 368 -4.79 -6.63 -16.99
C PHE A 368 -6.23 -6.47 -16.44
N PRO A 369 -6.50 -6.77 -15.16
CA PRO A 369 -5.54 -7.08 -14.10
C PRO A 369 -5.25 -8.58 -13.90
N GLU A 370 -5.87 -9.50 -14.65
CA GLU A 370 -5.67 -10.94 -14.47
C GLU A 370 -4.20 -11.37 -14.65
N ARG A 371 -3.47 -10.67 -15.51
CA ARG A 371 -2.02 -10.78 -15.70
C ARG A 371 -1.39 -9.40 -15.82
N GLN A 372 -0.09 -9.31 -15.58
CA GLN A 372 0.71 -8.09 -15.71
C GLN A 372 1.86 -8.31 -16.71
N PRO A 373 1.55 -8.67 -17.97
CA PRO A 373 2.58 -9.04 -18.95
C PRO A 373 3.53 -7.87 -19.22
N THR A 374 4.83 -8.16 -19.12
CA THR A 374 5.92 -7.24 -19.41
C THR A 374 7.02 -7.99 -20.14
N GLU A 375 7.48 -7.42 -21.24
CA GLU A 375 8.60 -7.93 -22.03
C GLU A 375 9.68 -6.85 -22.11
N VAL A 376 10.92 -7.23 -21.78
CA VAL A 376 12.10 -6.36 -21.84
C VAL A 376 13.08 -6.93 -22.85
N THR A 377 13.52 -6.11 -23.79
CA THR A 377 14.61 -6.42 -24.72
C THR A 377 15.76 -5.45 -24.51
N VAL A 378 16.94 -5.97 -24.19
CA VAL A 378 18.20 -5.22 -24.09
C VAL A 378 18.99 -5.42 -25.37
N VAL A 379 19.38 -4.32 -26.02
CA VAL A 379 20.24 -4.31 -27.21
C VAL A 379 21.60 -3.78 -26.80
N LEU A 380 22.65 -4.57 -27.01
CA LEU A 380 24.03 -4.20 -26.71
C LEU A 380 24.67 -3.47 -27.90
N ALA A 381 25.76 -2.75 -27.64
CA ALA A 381 26.51 -2.00 -28.63
C ALA A 381 27.15 -2.88 -29.73
N ASP A 382 27.37 -4.16 -29.45
CA ASP A 382 27.83 -5.16 -30.41
C ASP A 382 26.71 -5.73 -31.29
N GLY A 383 25.46 -5.28 -31.09
CA GLY A 383 24.27 -5.75 -31.81
C GLY A 383 23.60 -6.98 -31.19
N THR A 384 24.15 -7.57 -30.12
CA THR A 384 23.50 -8.67 -29.40
C THR A 384 22.19 -8.19 -28.78
N GLU A 385 21.11 -8.94 -29.00
CA GLU A 385 19.83 -8.72 -28.33
C GLU A 385 19.56 -9.84 -27.31
N MET A 386 19.07 -9.46 -26.13
CA MET A 386 18.61 -10.38 -25.10
C MET A 386 17.21 -9.95 -24.64
N SER A 387 16.28 -10.89 -24.55
CA SER A 387 14.92 -10.61 -24.09
C SER A 387 14.48 -11.50 -22.95
N GLU A 388 13.59 -10.96 -22.12
CA GLU A 388 12.88 -11.68 -21.07
C GLU A 388 11.44 -11.19 -20.98
N ARG A 389 10.52 -12.10 -20.63
CA ARG A 389 9.12 -11.79 -20.41
C ARG A 389 8.63 -12.39 -19.10
N ALA A 390 7.83 -11.62 -18.37
CA ALA A 390 7.09 -12.08 -17.20
C ALA A 390 5.60 -11.77 -17.37
N ASP A 391 4.73 -12.73 -17.05
CA ASP A 391 3.28 -12.53 -17.02
C ASP A 391 2.77 -12.07 -15.64
N PHE A 392 3.57 -12.28 -14.59
CA PHE A 392 3.31 -11.86 -13.22
C PHE A 392 4.58 -11.31 -12.59
N HIS A 393 4.44 -10.23 -11.83
CA HIS A 393 5.55 -9.68 -11.05
C HIS A 393 5.90 -10.61 -9.88
N ARG A 394 7.17 -10.62 -9.46
CA ARG A 394 7.57 -11.24 -8.20
C ARG A 394 6.85 -10.57 -7.03
N GLY A 395 6.53 -11.36 -6.01
CA GLY A 395 5.77 -10.96 -4.84
C GLY A 395 4.25 -11.09 -4.95
N GLU A 396 3.68 -11.29 -6.15
CA GLU A 396 2.26 -11.68 -6.28
C GLU A 396 2.01 -13.03 -5.58
N ALA A 397 0.74 -13.35 -5.29
CA ALA A 397 0.40 -14.63 -4.65
C ALA A 397 0.78 -15.85 -5.51
N GLU A 398 0.80 -15.69 -6.83
CA GLU A 398 1.27 -16.70 -7.78
C GLU A 398 2.79 -16.87 -7.76
N HIS A 399 3.55 -15.83 -7.39
CA HIS A 399 5.02 -15.82 -7.33
C HIS A 399 5.53 -15.14 -6.04
N PRO A 400 5.23 -15.69 -4.85
CA PRO A 400 5.53 -15.03 -3.60
C PRO A 400 7.03 -14.91 -3.37
N HIS A 401 7.45 -13.85 -2.66
CA HIS A 401 8.82 -13.78 -2.17
C HIS A 401 9.06 -14.86 -1.11
N ALA A 402 10.30 -15.34 -1.03
CA ALA A 402 10.72 -16.22 0.07
C ALA A 402 10.50 -15.50 1.43
N PRO A 403 10.09 -16.22 2.49
CA PRO A 403 9.89 -15.62 3.81
C PRO A 403 11.09 -14.81 4.32
N ASP A 404 12.30 -15.31 4.11
CA ASP A 404 13.54 -14.61 4.50
C ASP A 404 13.73 -13.28 3.77
N ALA A 405 13.27 -13.15 2.54
CA ALA A 405 13.33 -11.89 1.79
C ALA A 405 12.36 -10.85 2.39
N VAL A 406 11.17 -11.29 2.83
CA VAL A 406 10.19 -10.42 3.50
C VAL A 406 10.71 -9.99 4.88
N ARG A 407 11.29 -10.92 5.65
CA ARG A 407 11.92 -10.60 6.94
C ARG A 407 13.09 -9.63 6.76
N ARG A 408 13.98 -9.90 5.80
CA ARG A 408 15.12 -9.01 5.50
C ARG A 408 14.65 -7.61 5.13
N LYS A 409 13.65 -7.49 4.25
CA LYS A 409 13.04 -6.18 3.94
C LYS A 409 12.62 -5.43 5.21
N PHE A 410 11.89 -6.09 6.11
CA PHE A 410 11.46 -5.44 7.35
C PHE A 410 12.67 -4.95 8.15
N LEU A 411 13.68 -5.79 8.33
CA LEU A 411 14.88 -5.45 9.10
C LEU A 411 15.70 -4.33 8.46
N ASP A 412 15.84 -4.32 7.14
CA ASP A 412 16.55 -3.26 6.41
C ASP A 412 15.88 -1.89 6.61
N LEU A 413 14.55 -1.87 6.74
CA LEU A 413 13.77 -0.66 6.98
C LEU A 413 13.75 -0.23 8.45
N ALA A 414 13.60 -1.20 9.36
CA ALA A 414 13.35 -0.97 10.79
C ALA A 414 14.63 -0.82 11.62
N THR A 415 15.72 -1.52 11.27
CA THR A 415 16.98 -1.49 12.01
C THR A 415 17.60 -0.10 12.10
N PRO A 416 17.62 0.72 11.02
CA PRO A 416 18.12 2.10 11.11
C PRO A 416 17.35 2.99 12.08
N VAL A 417 16.11 2.64 12.42
CA VAL A 417 15.22 3.43 13.30
C VAL A 417 15.29 2.94 14.74
N TRP A 418 15.15 1.63 14.96
CA TRP A 418 15.01 1.06 16.32
C TRP A 418 16.24 0.26 16.80
N GLY A 419 17.19 -0.03 15.92
CA GLY A 419 18.29 -0.97 16.16
C GLY A 419 17.88 -2.42 15.95
N GLY A 420 18.86 -3.28 15.61
CA GLY A 420 18.60 -4.64 15.12
C GLY A 420 17.83 -5.52 16.10
N GLY A 421 18.25 -5.55 17.38
CA GLY A 421 17.58 -6.40 18.38
C GLY A 421 16.12 -6.02 18.65
N ARG A 422 15.78 -4.73 18.62
CA ARG A 422 14.38 -4.28 18.78
C ARG A 422 13.57 -4.56 17.52
N ALA A 423 14.15 -4.32 16.34
CA ALA A 423 13.49 -4.60 15.08
C ALA A 423 13.14 -6.10 14.95
N GLU A 424 14.07 -7.00 15.26
CA GLU A 424 13.82 -8.44 15.25
C GLU A 424 12.72 -8.84 16.24
N ALA A 425 12.82 -8.39 17.49
CA ALA A 425 11.81 -8.70 18.51
C ALA A 425 10.41 -8.19 18.14
N LEU A 426 10.32 -6.98 17.56
CA LEU A 426 9.04 -6.43 17.07
C LEU A 426 8.48 -7.27 15.92
N TYR A 427 9.31 -7.64 14.94
CA TYR A 427 8.88 -8.46 13.81
C TYR A 427 8.29 -9.79 14.29
N ASP A 428 9.02 -10.49 15.16
CA ASP A 428 8.62 -11.81 15.65
C ASP A 428 7.33 -11.71 16.48
N ARG A 429 7.18 -10.67 17.33
CA ARG A 429 5.95 -10.46 18.11
C ARG A 429 4.74 -10.06 17.26
N VAL A 430 4.95 -9.33 16.15
CA VAL A 430 3.87 -8.97 15.23
C VAL A 430 3.48 -10.16 14.36
N LEU A 431 4.40 -11.07 14.04
CA LEU A 431 4.03 -12.35 13.42
C LEU A 431 3.19 -13.24 14.36
N ASP A 432 3.42 -13.14 15.67
CA ASP A 432 2.61 -13.80 16.71
C ASP A 432 1.54 -12.88 17.34
N LEU A 433 1.03 -11.91 16.58
CA LEU A 433 0.14 -10.86 17.10
C LEU A 433 -1.14 -11.41 17.75
N GLU A 434 -1.66 -12.55 17.27
CA GLU A 434 -2.83 -13.22 17.85
C GLU A 434 -2.65 -13.53 19.36
N ARG A 435 -1.42 -13.79 19.80
CA ARG A 435 -1.07 -14.13 21.18
C ARG A 435 -0.68 -12.92 22.03
N VAL A 436 -0.62 -11.73 21.45
CA VAL A 436 -0.28 -10.50 22.17
C VAL A 436 -1.48 -10.06 23.02
N PRO A 437 -1.36 -9.99 24.36
CA PRO A 437 -2.48 -9.67 25.23
C PRO A 437 -2.82 -8.17 25.24
N ASP A 438 -1.84 -7.31 24.92
CA ASP A 438 -1.96 -5.86 24.98
C ASP A 438 -1.04 -5.22 23.92
N VAL A 439 -1.65 -4.54 22.95
CA VAL A 439 -0.94 -3.82 21.87
C VAL A 439 -0.16 -2.61 22.40
N ALA A 440 -0.62 -1.95 23.47
CA ALA A 440 0.10 -0.85 24.10
C ALA A 440 1.42 -1.30 24.74
N ALA A 441 1.41 -2.48 25.37
CA ALA A 441 2.61 -3.09 25.91
C ALA A 441 3.60 -3.45 24.79
N LEU A 442 3.11 -4.06 23.70
CA LEU A 442 3.92 -4.34 22.49
C LEU A 442 4.58 -3.07 21.95
N ALA A 443 3.81 -2.00 21.76
CA ALA A 443 4.32 -0.74 21.23
C ALA A 443 5.35 -0.09 22.17
N GLY A 444 5.10 -0.15 23.48
CA GLY A 444 6.03 0.35 24.50
C GLY A 444 7.36 -0.40 24.53
N ASP A 445 7.33 -1.73 24.49
CA ASP A 445 8.53 -2.57 24.50
C ASP A 445 9.40 -2.36 23.25
N ALA A 446 8.74 -2.17 22.10
CA ALA A 446 9.42 -1.93 20.82
C ALA A 446 9.94 -0.49 20.67
N GLY A 447 9.45 0.45 21.48
CA GLY A 447 9.77 1.87 21.36
C GLY A 447 9.27 2.47 20.04
N LEU A 448 8.04 2.10 19.64
CA LEU A 448 7.42 2.57 18.40
C LEU A 448 7.36 4.09 18.28
#